data_AF-A0AAD9BPM3-F1
#
_entry.id   AF-A0AAD9BPM3-F1
#
_cell.length_a   1.000
_cell.length_b   1.000
_cell.length_c   1.000
_cell.angle_alpha   90.00
_cell.angle_beta   90.00
_cell.angle_gamma   90.00
#
_symmetry.space_group_name_H-M   'P 1'
#
loop_
_entity.id
_entity.type
_entity.pdbx_description
1 polymer ?
#
loop_
_entity_poly.entity_id
_entity_poly.type
_entity_poly.pdbx_seq_one_letter_code
_entity_poly.pdbx_strand_id
1 'polypeptide(L)'
;MYFVASEYLACRRCKRKVISWSHGLFSQLDIGHRVQFPCILTSKLACDFEVASLMRQRGLGNSSSQIQRKLQERHAEVWMQKTVQYLQDCKGIASAVTSGLILPMPFDPAPAMPPVPKHRWLMQVYAQDVLRRLDEIKATITSHGRILKMDSTKKVARKLAGKSYGTATSATNVGNEHGRVIMSVLTASEGYGLSPMVEGLINRYRMAGVAPPEVLYVDRDFCGNTLLRRMFEEWNNMTIRLDIWHFMRRFAVGCSTDSTAMPLL
;
A
#
# COMPACT_ATOMS: atom_id res chain seq x y z
N MET A 1 16.45 -12.90 -13.03
CA MET A 1 15.16 -12.18 -12.97
C MET A 1 15.48 -10.69 -12.84
N TYR A 2 15.24 -9.91 -13.90
CA TYR A 2 15.50 -8.47 -13.90
C TYR A 2 14.25 -7.75 -13.43
N PHE A 3 14.32 -7.04 -12.31
CA PHE A 3 13.26 -6.12 -11.95
C PHE A 3 13.36 -4.92 -12.91
N VAL A 4 12.43 -4.84 -13.85
CA VAL A 4 12.37 -3.73 -14.80
C VAL A 4 11.87 -2.50 -14.06
N ALA A 5 12.80 -1.67 -13.60
CA ALA A 5 12.60 -0.23 -13.51
C ALA A 5 13.20 0.37 -14.79
N SER A 6 12.40 0.53 -15.84
CA SER A 6 12.94 0.82 -17.18
C SER A 6 13.69 2.15 -17.23
N GLU A 7 14.70 2.23 -18.08
CA GLU A 7 15.38 3.47 -18.42
C GLU A 7 14.43 4.46 -19.11
N TYR A 8 14.58 5.76 -18.80
CA TYR A 8 13.88 6.84 -19.48
C TYR A 8 14.69 7.25 -20.72
N LEU A 9 14.13 7.03 -21.91
CA LEU A 9 14.66 7.59 -23.15
C LEU A 9 14.35 9.09 -23.20
N ALA A 10 15.31 9.92 -23.58
CA ALA A 10 15.09 11.34 -23.79
C ALA A 10 15.00 11.65 -25.29
N CYS A 11 13.92 12.28 -25.71
CA CYS A 11 13.83 12.77 -27.09
C CYS A 11 14.94 13.80 -27.35
N ARG A 12 15.79 13.59 -28.36
CA ARG A 12 16.89 14.52 -28.65
C ARG A 12 16.42 15.93 -29.05
N ARG A 13 15.22 16.04 -29.65
CA ARG A 13 14.61 17.33 -30.07
C ARG A 13 13.89 18.06 -28.95
N CYS A 14 12.88 17.44 -28.32
CA CYS A 14 12.06 18.11 -27.31
C CYS A 14 12.49 17.86 -25.87
N LYS A 15 13.57 17.09 -25.65
CA LYS A 15 14.11 16.69 -24.34
C LYS A 15 13.12 15.95 -23.42
N ARG A 16 11.93 15.64 -23.91
CA ARG A 16 10.91 14.90 -23.16
C ARG A 16 11.41 13.50 -22.85
N LYS A 17 11.36 13.14 -21.56
CA LYS A 17 11.63 11.78 -21.09
C LYS A 17 10.40 10.91 -21.36
N VAL A 18 10.61 9.82 -22.07
CA VAL A 18 9.64 8.77 -22.35
C VAL A 18 10.25 7.46 -21.90
N ILE A 19 9.47 6.61 -21.25
CA ILE A 19 9.88 5.22 -21.05
C ILE A 19 9.99 4.53 -22.41
N SER A 20 10.80 3.47 -22.52
CA SER A 20 11.08 2.75 -23.77
C SER A 20 9.86 2.02 -24.40
N TRP A 21 8.64 2.28 -23.92
CA TRP A 21 7.42 1.58 -24.28
C TRP A 21 6.31 2.57 -24.66
N SER A 22 5.52 2.26 -25.70
CA SER A 22 4.38 3.09 -26.13
C SER A 22 3.08 2.60 -25.49
N HIS A 23 2.47 3.44 -24.65
CA HIS A 23 1.16 3.16 -24.07
C HIS A 23 0.07 3.01 -25.15
N GLY A 24 0.22 3.71 -26.29
CA GLY A 24 -0.72 3.63 -27.41
C GLY A 24 -0.71 2.27 -28.11
N LEU A 25 0.44 1.59 -28.16
CA LEU A 25 0.53 0.21 -28.66
C LEU A 25 -0.08 -0.77 -27.66
N PHE A 26 0.19 -0.56 -26.37
CA PHE A 26 -0.32 -1.44 -25.32
C PHE A 26 -1.84 -1.40 -25.20
N SER A 27 -2.45 -0.23 -25.39
CA SER A 27 -3.90 -0.06 -25.41
C SER A 27 -4.58 -0.69 -26.63
N GLN A 28 -3.83 -1.13 -27.65
CA GLN A 28 -4.37 -1.85 -28.81
C GLN A 28 -4.40 -3.37 -28.59
N LEU A 29 -3.62 -3.90 -27.64
CA LEU A 29 -3.62 -5.33 -27.30
C LEU A 29 -4.89 -5.71 -26.52
N ASP A 30 -5.36 -6.94 -26.65
CA ASP A 30 -6.42 -7.49 -25.79
C ASP A 30 -5.90 -7.79 -24.37
N ILE A 31 -6.83 -8.09 -23.46
CA ILE A 31 -6.53 -8.32 -22.03
C ILE A 31 -5.56 -9.48 -21.85
N GLY A 32 -5.69 -10.57 -22.61
CA GLY A 32 -4.84 -11.75 -22.48
C GLY A 32 -3.38 -11.43 -22.75
N HIS A 33 -3.10 -10.72 -23.84
CA HIS A 33 -1.74 -10.29 -24.16
C HIS A 33 -1.22 -9.20 -23.22
N ARG A 34 -2.07 -8.27 -22.74
CA ARG A 34 -1.64 -7.26 -21.74
C ARG A 34 -1.17 -7.88 -20.43
N VAL A 35 -1.79 -8.98 -20.00
CA VAL A 35 -1.45 -9.67 -18.75
C VAL A 35 -0.13 -10.46 -18.85
N GLN A 36 0.31 -10.82 -20.06
CA GLN A 36 1.61 -11.49 -20.27
C GLN A 36 2.81 -10.60 -19.94
N PHE A 37 2.63 -9.29 -19.87
CA PHE A 37 3.72 -8.39 -19.51
C PHE A 37 3.93 -8.36 -18.00
N PRO A 38 5.14 -8.69 -17.49
CA PRO A 38 5.40 -8.82 -16.07
C PRO A 38 5.58 -7.47 -15.36
N CYS A 39 5.00 -6.37 -15.86
CA CYS A 39 5.23 -5.04 -15.30
C CYS A 39 4.05 -4.06 -15.38
N ILE A 40 3.97 -3.19 -14.37
CA ILE A 40 3.15 -1.98 -14.34
C ILE A 40 3.79 -0.94 -15.24
N LEU A 41 3.25 -0.82 -16.46
CA LEU A 41 3.63 0.19 -17.44
C LEU A 41 2.64 1.35 -17.45
N THR A 42 3.12 2.56 -17.20
CA THR A 42 2.39 3.83 -17.34
C THR A 42 3.30 4.82 -18.07
N SER A 43 2.79 5.92 -18.63
CA SER A 43 3.60 6.92 -19.35
C SER A 43 4.82 7.48 -18.59
N LYS A 44 4.86 7.31 -17.26
CA LYS A 44 5.93 7.80 -16.39
C LYS A 44 6.58 6.72 -15.51
N LEU A 45 6.05 5.49 -15.45
CA LEU A 45 6.51 4.44 -14.53
C LEU A 45 6.54 3.10 -15.27
N ALA A 46 7.62 2.35 -15.11
CA ALA A 46 7.71 0.94 -15.47
C ALA A 46 8.24 0.20 -14.24
N CYS A 47 7.46 -0.72 -13.68
CA CYS A 47 7.87 -1.50 -12.51
C CYS A 47 7.38 -2.93 -12.61
N ASP A 48 8.25 -3.90 -12.37
CA ASP A 48 7.91 -5.32 -12.36
C ASP A 48 6.79 -5.64 -11.34
N PHE A 49 5.85 -6.51 -11.71
CA PHE A 49 4.73 -6.93 -10.86
C PHE A 49 5.18 -7.68 -9.62
N GLU A 50 6.34 -8.33 -9.63
CA GLU A 50 6.92 -8.95 -8.43
C GLU A 50 7.27 -7.89 -7.38
N VAL A 51 7.84 -6.75 -7.80
CA VAL A 51 8.13 -5.63 -6.89
C VAL A 51 6.84 -5.04 -6.34
N ALA A 52 5.83 -4.88 -7.20
CA ALA A 52 4.50 -4.43 -6.76
C ALA A 52 3.86 -5.42 -5.78
N SER A 53 4.02 -6.72 -6.02
CA SER A 53 3.45 -7.80 -5.20
C SER A 53 4.10 -7.88 -3.82
N LEU A 54 5.41 -7.61 -3.71
CA LEU A 54 6.09 -7.47 -2.41
C LEU A 54 5.45 -6.36 -1.55
N MET A 55 4.91 -5.31 -2.16
CA MET A 55 4.20 -4.22 -1.45
C MET A 55 2.77 -4.58 -1.05
N ARG A 56 2.18 -5.66 -1.59
CA ARG A 56 0.82 -6.09 -1.24
C ARG A 56 0.75 -6.76 0.14
N GLN A 57 1.86 -7.34 0.61
CA GLN A 57 1.91 -8.01 1.91
C GLN A 57 1.85 -7.00 3.06
N ARG A 58 0.76 -6.99 3.81
CA ARG A 58 0.53 -6.10 4.97
C ARG A 58 1.15 -6.61 6.27
N GLY A 59 2.39 -7.09 6.21
CA GLY A 59 3.13 -7.59 7.37
C GLY A 59 4.00 -6.53 8.05
N LEU A 60 4.29 -6.73 9.34
CA LEU A 60 5.35 -5.99 10.04
C LEU A 60 6.68 -6.21 9.31
N GLY A 61 7.40 -5.14 8.98
CA GLY A 61 8.64 -5.22 8.20
C GLY A 61 8.49 -5.14 6.68
N ASN A 62 7.30 -4.91 6.13
CA ASN A 62 7.10 -4.72 4.68
C ASN A 62 6.94 -3.25 4.29
N SER A 63 7.78 -2.37 4.86
CA SER A 63 7.77 -0.95 4.46
C SER A 63 8.38 -0.77 3.06
N SER A 64 7.91 0.25 2.33
CA SER A 64 8.49 0.63 1.03
C SER A 64 10.01 0.90 1.11
N SER A 65 10.48 1.41 2.25
CA SER A 65 11.91 1.66 2.49
C SER A 65 12.69 0.35 2.66
N GLN A 66 12.11 -0.65 3.29
CA GLN A 66 12.74 -1.96 3.43
C GLN A 66 12.77 -2.70 2.09
N ILE A 67 11.71 -2.61 1.29
CA ILE A 67 11.68 -3.14 -0.08
C ILE A 67 12.75 -2.46 -0.93
N GLN A 68 12.90 -1.13 -0.83
CA GLN A 68 13.98 -0.41 -1.51
C GLN A 68 15.37 -0.96 -1.15
N ARG A 69 15.64 -1.22 0.14
CA ARG A 69 16.93 -1.79 0.57
C ARG A 69 17.18 -3.18 -0.02
N LYS A 70 16.18 -4.06 0.02
CA LYS A 70 16.26 -5.40 -0.59
C LYS A 70 16.54 -5.32 -2.10
N LEU A 71 15.89 -4.39 -2.79
CA LEU A 71 16.14 -4.14 -4.22
C LEU A 71 17.56 -3.63 -4.46
N GLN A 72 18.04 -2.72 -3.61
CA GLN A 72 19.40 -2.18 -3.68
C GLN A 72 20.45 -3.28 -3.53
N GLU A 73 20.29 -4.15 -2.53
CA GLU A 73 21.19 -5.29 -2.30
C GLU A 73 21.21 -6.23 -3.50
N ARG A 74 20.04 -6.64 -3.98
CA ARG A 74 19.94 -7.56 -5.13
C ARG A 74 20.44 -6.94 -6.44
N HIS A 75 20.18 -5.65 -6.67
CA HIS A 75 20.73 -4.96 -7.84
C HIS A 75 22.26 -4.84 -7.76
N ALA A 76 22.81 -4.57 -6.57
CA ALA A 76 24.25 -4.50 -6.37
C ALA A 76 24.92 -5.86 -6.61
N GLU A 77 24.33 -6.95 -6.12
CA GLU A 77 24.83 -8.31 -6.36
C GLU A 77 24.87 -8.66 -7.85
N VAL A 78 23.76 -8.45 -8.57
CA VAL A 78 23.69 -8.74 -10.01
C VAL A 78 24.63 -7.83 -10.81
N TRP A 79 24.72 -6.55 -10.45
CA TRP A 79 25.66 -5.63 -11.09
C TRP A 79 27.10 -6.09 -10.86
N MET A 80 27.47 -6.47 -9.63
CA MET A 80 28.81 -6.94 -9.31
C MET A 80 29.18 -8.21 -10.10
N GLN A 81 28.29 -9.19 -10.15
CA GLN A 81 28.49 -10.41 -10.93
C GLN A 81 28.74 -10.11 -12.42
N LYS A 82 27.94 -9.22 -13.00
CA LYS A 82 28.12 -8.78 -14.39
C LYS A 82 29.40 -8.00 -14.62
N THR A 83 29.78 -7.13 -13.69
CA THR A 83 31.02 -6.36 -13.77
C THR A 83 32.23 -7.29 -13.71
N VAL A 84 32.22 -8.29 -12.83
CA VAL A 84 33.27 -9.31 -12.77
C VAL A 84 33.35 -10.08 -14.09
N GLN A 85 32.22 -10.54 -14.62
CA GLN A 85 32.18 -11.23 -15.92
C GLN A 85 32.76 -10.36 -17.04
N TYR A 86 32.29 -9.12 -17.15
CA TYR A 86 32.78 -8.17 -18.15
C TYR A 86 34.30 -7.95 -18.06
N LEU A 87 34.82 -7.72 -16.86
CA LEU A 87 36.26 -7.52 -16.66
C LEU A 87 37.07 -8.79 -16.99
N GLN A 88 36.53 -9.97 -16.70
CA GLN A 88 37.15 -11.24 -17.04
C GLN A 88 37.19 -11.45 -18.56
N ASP A 89 36.10 -11.13 -19.26
CA ASP A 89 36.01 -11.19 -20.72
C ASP A 89 37.02 -10.22 -21.36
N CYS A 90 37.10 -8.97 -20.87
CA CYS A 90 38.10 -7.99 -21.31
C CYS A 90 39.54 -8.50 -21.14
N LYS A 91 39.86 -9.15 -20.01
CA LYS A 91 41.18 -9.75 -19.78
C LYS A 91 41.47 -10.89 -20.76
N GLY A 92 40.50 -11.76 -21.00
CA GLY A 92 40.63 -12.87 -21.96
C GLY A 92 40.91 -12.36 -23.38
N ILE A 93 40.17 -11.34 -23.82
CA ILE A 93 40.37 -10.70 -25.12
C ILE A 93 41.74 -9.99 -25.17
N ALA A 94 42.13 -9.25 -24.12
CA ALA A 94 43.44 -8.60 -24.07
C ALA A 94 44.61 -9.60 -24.15
N SER A 95 44.48 -10.78 -23.53
CA SER A 95 45.46 -11.86 -23.66
C SER A 95 45.53 -12.38 -25.09
N ALA A 96 44.40 -12.58 -25.76
CA ALA A 96 44.35 -13.04 -27.14
C ALA A 96 44.96 -12.00 -28.12
N VAL A 97 44.78 -10.70 -27.86
CA VAL A 97 45.47 -9.62 -28.60
C VAL A 97 46.99 -9.74 -28.41
N THR A 98 47.45 -9.95 -27.17
CA THR A 98 48.88 -10.06 -26.85
C THR A 98 49.52 -11.27 -27.53
N SER A 99 48.77 -12.38 -27.65
CA SER A 99 49.20 -13.58 -28.36
C SER A 99 49.06 -13.51 -29.89
N GLY A 100 48.60 -12.38 -30.44
CA GLY A 100 48.45 -12.18 -31.89
C GLY A 100 47.26 -12.93 -32.53
N LEU A 101 46.32 -13.43 -31.73
CA LEU A 101 45.16 -14.19 -32.21
C LEU A 101 44.04 -13.27 -32.75
N ILE A 102 43.97 -12.03 -32.26
CA ILE A 102 42.95 -11.04 -32.65
C ILE A 102 43.54 -9.62 -32.69
N LEU A 103 42.89 -8.72 -33.44
CA LEU A 103 43.30 -7.32 -33.55
C LEU A 103 43.00 -6.53 -32.25
N PRO A 104 43.80 -5.49 -31.94
CA PRO A 104 43.55 -4.62 -30.79
C PRO A 104 42.16 -3.98 -30.83
N MET A 105 41.45 -4.02 -29.72
CA MET A 105 40.13 -3.42 -29.57
C MET A 105 40.08 -2.59 -28.28
N PRO A 106 39.57 -1.34 -28.31
CA PRO A 106 39.35 -0.55 -27.11
C PRO A 106 38.16 -1.09 -26.31
N PHE A 107 38.30 -1.13 -24.98
CA PHE A 107 37.20 -1.46 -24.07
C PHE A 107 36.80 -0.22 -23.28
N ASP A 108 35.50 -0.01 -23.16
CA ASP A 108 34.99 1.00 -22.22
C ASP A 108 35.14 0.51 -20.78
N PRO A 109 35.29 1.42 -19.80
CA PRO A 109 35.25 1.03 -18.40
C PRO A 109 33.87 0.44 -18.05
N ALA A 110 33.85 -0.47 -17.06
CA ALA A 110 32.59 -1.04 -16.58
C ALA A 110 31.61 0.07 -16.17
N PRO A 111 30.35 0.02 -16.64
CA PRO A 111 29.39 1.08 -16.36
C PRO A 111 29.07 1.15 -14.87
N ALA A 112 28.93 2.36 -14.34
CA ALA A 112 28.52 2.58 -12.95
C ALA A 112 27.14 1.95 -12.68
N MET A 113 26.95 1.42 -11.47
CA MET A 113 25.69 0.81 -11.09
C MET A 113 24.53 1.82 -11.17
N PRO A 114 23.45 1.52 -11.89
CA PRO A 114 22.27 2.37 -11.92
C PRO A 114 21.64 2.51 -10.52
N PRO A 115 21.19 3.71 -10.13
CA PRO A 115 20.55 3.90 -8.83
C PRO A 115 19.16 3.24 -8.80
N VAL A 116 18.85 2.55 -7.70
CA VAL A 116 17.50 1.99 -7.47
C VAL A 116 16.52 3.12 -7.14
N PRO A 117 15.27 3.07 -7.66
CA PRO A 117 14.23 4.05 -7.33
C PRO A 117 14.02 4.22 -5.82
N LYS A 118 13.75 5.46 -5.39
CA LYS A 118 13.49 5.77 -3.97
C LYS A 118 12.17 5.17 -3.50
N HIS A 119 12.04 4.89 -2.19
CA HIS A 119 10.82 4.34 -1.59
C HIS A 119 9.53 5.13 -1.94
N ARG A 120 9.60 6.46 -2.11
CA ARG A 120 8.45 7.28 -2.52
C ARG A 120 7.95 6.92 -3.92
N TRP A 121 8.86 6.57 -4.82
CA TRP A 121 8.52 6.11 -6.16
C TRP A 121 7.84 4.73 -6.10
N LEU A 122 8.34 3.83 -5.25
CA LEU A 122 7.68 2.53 -5.00
C LEU A 122 6.25 2.70 -4.48
N MET A 123 6.02 3.66 -3.57
CA MET A 123 4.67 3.99 -3.10
C MET A 123 3.75 4.49 -4.22
N GLN A 124 4.27 5.24 -5.19
CA GLN A 124 3.50 5.66 -6.37
C GLN A 124 3.14 4.47 -7.25
N VAL A 125 4.07 3.54 -7.47
CA VAL A 125 3.80 2.29 -8.20
C VAL A 125 2.73 1.47 -7.49
N TYR A 126 2.83 1.32 -6.17
CA TYR A 126 1.82 0.59 -5.39
C TYR A 126 0.45 1.25 -5.48
N ALA A 127 0.37 2.58 -5.45
CA ALA A 127 -0.90 3.28 -5.66
C ALA A 127 -1.49 2.97 -7.05
N GLN A 128 -0.67 2.88 -8.10
CA GLN A 128 -1.13 2.47 -9.43
C GLN A 128 -1.59 1.00 -9.47
N ASP A 129 -0.89 0.09 -8.78
CA ASP A 129 -1.32 -1.30 -8.63
C ASP A 129 -2.70 -1.40 -7.97
N VAL A 130 -2.91 -0.66 -6.89
CA VAL A 130 -4.20 -0.60 -6.18
C VAL A 130 -5.30 -0.02 -7.06
N LEU A 131 -5.03 1.04 -7.81
CA LEU A 131 -6.02 1.65 -8.72
C LEU A 131 -6.43 0.70 -9.85
N ARG A 132 -5.51 -0.09 -10.40
CA ARG A 132 -5.81 -1.11 -11.43
C ARG A 132 -6.73 -2.21 -10.92
N ARG A 133 -6.65 -2.51 -9.63
CA ARG A 133 -7.44 -3.55 -8.95
C ARG A 133 -8.59 -2.96 -8.14
N LEU A 134 -8.94 -1.69 -8.38
CA LEU A 134 -9.89 -0.98 -7.54
C LEU A 134 -11.24 -1.68 -7.52
N ASP A 135 -11.69 -2.21 -8.65
CA ASP A 135 -13.00 -2.89 -8.74
C ASP A 135 -12.99 -4.24 -8.02
N GLU A 136 -11.92 -5.02 -8.13
CA GLU A 136 -11.73 -6.25 -7.33
C GLU A 136 -11.70 -5.93 -5.82
N ILE A 137 -10.98 -4.87 -5.44
CA ILE A 137 -10.87 -4.42 -4.06
C ILE A 137 -12.24 -3.96 -3.56
N LYS A 138 -13.00 -3.20 -4.36
CA LYS A 138 -14.37 -2.76 -4.04
C LYS A 138 -15.32 -3.95 -3.91
N ALA A 139 -15.22 -4.94 -4.80
CA ALA A 139 -15.99 -6.18 -4.70
C ALA A 139 -15.62 -6.95 -3.42
N THR A 140 -14.36 -6.93 -3.00
CA THR A 140 -13.96 -7.57 -1.74
C THR A 140 -14.51 -6.83 -0.50
N ILE A 141 -14.72 -5.52 -0.59
CA ILE A 141 -15.32 -4.67 0.45
C ILE A 141 -16.83 -4.94 0.64
N THR A 142 -17.48 -5.72 -0.24
CA THR A 142 -18.88 -6.14 -0.04
C THR A 142 -19.05 -7.26 0.98
N SER A 143 -17.98 -7.78 1.57
CA SER A 143 -18.12 -8.77 2.64
C SER A 143 -18.57 -8.15 3.95
N HIS A 144 -19.65 -8.68 4.50
CA HIS A 144 -20.13 -8.46 5.85
C HIS A 144 -19.27 -9.24 6.87
N GLY A 145 -19.52 -9.02 8.15
CA GLY A 145 -18.82 -9.72 9.23
C GLY A 145 -19.68 -9.80 10.48
N ARG A 146 -19.38 -10.78 11.34
CA ARG A 146 -20.04 -10.97 12.62
C ARG A 146 -19.44 -10.05 13.70
N ILE A 147 -18.21 -9.61 13.52
CA ILE A 147 -17.50 -8.76 14.48
C ILE A 147 -17.01 -7.52 13.77
N LEU A 148 -17.44 -6.36 14.25
CA LEU A 148 -17.03 -5.08 13.71
C LEU A 148 -16.07 -4.37 14.65
N LYS A 149 -15.16 -3.60 14.07
CA LYS A 149 -14.33 -2.63 14.77
C LYS A 149 -14.51 -1.25 14.13
N MET A 150 -14.80 -0.26 14.95
CA MET A 150 -14.92 1.14 14.58
C MET A 150 -13.83 1.95 15.27
N ASP A 151 -12.90 2.48 14.48
CA ASP A 151 -11.72 3.23 14.92
C ASP A 151 -11.73 4.63 14.29
N SER A 152 -11.40 5.65 15.07
CA SER A 152 -11.25 7.01 14.57
C SER A 152 -9.81 7.49 14.64
N THR A 153 -9.30 8.02 13.51
CA THR A 153 -7.91 8.47 13.41
C THR A 153 -7.75 9.85 12.77
N LYS A 154 -7.01 10.72 13.46
CA LYS A 154 -6.59 12.03 12.91
C LYS A 154 -5.45 11.89 11.90
N LYS A 155 -4.75 10.74 11.87
CA LYS A 155 -3.53 10.55 11.06
C LYS A 155 -3.82 10.58 9.56
N VAL A 156 -4.98 10.08 9.14
CA VAL A 156 -5.41 10.09 7.73
C VAL A 156 -5.83 11.50 7.32
N ALA A 157 -6.66 12.17 8.13
CA ALA A 157 -7.10 13.53 7.89
C ALA A 157 -5.93 14.52 7.73
N ARG A 158 -4.88 14.40 8.57
CA ARG A 158 -3.65 15.21 8.48
C ARG A 158 -2.84 15.02 7.19
N LYS A 159 -3.09 13.95 6.44
CA LYS A 159 -2.42 13.67 5.16
C LYS A 159 -3.19 14.18 3.95
N LEU A 160 -4.41 14.70 4.15
CA LEU A 160 -5.16 15.33 3.07
C LEU A 160 -4.39 16.56 2.57
N ALA A 161 -4.35 16.73 1.25
CA ALA A 161 -3.60 17.78 0.58
C ALA A 161 -4.42 18.39 -0.56
N GLY A 162 -3.96 19.52 -1.10
CA GLY A 162 -4.66 20.23 -2.17
C GLY A 162 -6.02 20.76 -1.69
N LYS A 163 -7.06 20.61 -2.52
CA LYS A 163 -8.41 21.13 -2.23
C LYS A 163 -9.07 20.52 -0.99
N SER A 164 -8.58 19.38 -0.52
CA SER A 164 -9.10 18.67 0.66
C SER A 164 -8.29 18.95 1.93
N TYR A 165 -7.28 19.83 1.87
CA TYR A 165 -6.52 20.22 3.05
C TYR A 165 -7.43 20.94 4.05
N GLY A 166 -7.44 20.49 5.31
CA GLY A 166 -8.24 21.09 6.37
C GLY A 166 -9.76 20.84 6.31
N THR A 167 -10.26 20.09 5.33
CA THR A 167 -11.71 19.83 5.18
C THR A 167 -12.24 18.75 6.13
N ALA A 168 -11.35 17.99 6.76
CA ALA A 168 -11.69 16.97 7.74
C ALA A 168 -10.60 16.93 8.82
N THR A 169 -10.98 16.53 10.03
CA THR A 169 -10.04 16.42 11.17
C THR A 169 -9.89 14.98 11.68
N SER A 170 -10.86 14.10 11.37
CA SER A 170 -10.78 12.67 11.68
C SER A 170 -11.25 11.82 10.51
N ALA A 171 -10.78 10.58 10.47
CA ALA A 171 -11.27 9.52 9.60
C ALA A 171 -11.80 8.40 10.48
N THR A 172 -13.07 8.05 10.34
CA THR A 172 -13.70 6.96 11.09
C THR A 172 -13.88 5.78 10.17
N ASN A 173 -13.30 4.65 10.54
CA ASN A 173 -13.26 3.43 9.73
C ASN A 173 -14.01 2.33 10.45
N VAL A 174 -14.84 1.59 9.74
CA VAL A 174 -15.49 0.37 10.20
C VAL A 174 -14.90 -0.81 9.43
N GLY A 175 -14.26 -1.73 10.14
CA GLY A 175 -13.72 -2.97 9.59
C GLY A 175 -14.34 -4.22 10.23
N ASN A 176 -14.19 -5.36 9.57
CA ASN A 176 -14.65 -6.66 10.07
C ASN A 176 -13.51 -7.57 10.57
N GLU A 177 -13.86 -8.75 11.09
CA GLU A 177 -12.95 -9.79 11.58
C GLU A 177 -11.95 -10.30 10.52
N HIS A 178 -12.25 -10.10 9.24
CA HIS A 178 -11.37 -10.51 8.13
C HIS A 178 -10.34 -9.43 7.76
N GLY A 179 -10.28 -8.32 8.52
CA GLY A 179 -9.36 -7.21 8.26
C GLY A 179 -9.77 -6.36 7.05
N ARG A 180 -11.04 -6.46 6.61
CA ARG A 180 -11.58 -5.68 5.49
C ARG A 180 -12.29 -4.44 6.03
N VAL A 181 -12.05 -3.30 5.41
CA VAL A 181 -12.74 -2.05 5.75
C VAL A 181 -14.07 -2.02 4.99
N ILE A 182 -15.18 -2.04 5.70
CA ILE A 182 -16.54 -2.01 5.13
C ILE A 182 -16.92 -0.57 4.75
N MET A 183 -16.57 0.39 5.60
CA MET A 183 -16.91 1.80 5.41
C MET A 183 -15.85 2.70 6.04
N SER A 184 -15.62 3.86 5.41
CA SER A 184 -14.74 4.89 5.93
C SER A 184 -15.36 6.25 5.62
N VAL A 185 -15.45 7.11 6.62
CA VAL A 185 -15.95 8.48 6.48
C VAL A 185 -14.95 9.49 7.04
N LEU A 186 -14.83 10.62 6.37
CA LEU A 186 -14.07 11.76 6.85
C LEU A 186 -15.01 12.72 7.56
N THR A 187 -14.67 13.12 8.79
CA THR A 187 -15.53 13.94 9.63
C THR A 187 -14.82 15.22 10.09
N ALA A 188 -15.62 16.27 10.33
CA ALA A 188 -15.14 17.57 10.80
C ALA A 188 -14.59 17.52 12.22
N SER A 189 -15.03 16.55 13.03
CA SER A 189 -14.47 16.19 14.33
C SER A 189 -14.72 14.70 14.60
N GLU A 190 -14.01 14.15 15.58
CA GLU A 190 -14.18 12.77 16.00
C GLU A 190 -15.60 12.55 16.56
N GLY A 191 -16.28 11.49 16.11
CA GLY A 191 -17.65 11.18 16.54
C GLY A 191 -18.75 11.99 15.85
N TYR A 192 -18.42 13.05 15.11
CA TYR A 192 -19.40 13.97 14.54
C TYR A 192 -19.98 13.49 13.22
N GLY A 193 -21.31 13.58 13.08
CA GLY A 193 -22.01 13.29 11.83
C GLY A 193 -21.96 11.80 11.42
N LEU A 194 -21.90 10.89 12.39
CA LEU A 194 -21.80 9.44 12.12
C LEU A 194 -23.14 8.78 11.81
N SER A 195 -24.28 9.41 12.11
CA SER A 195 -25.60 8.80 11.87
C SER A 195 -25.81 8.30 10.44
N PRO A 196 -25.49 9.07 9.37
CA PRO A 196 -25.63 8.59 7.99
C PRO A 196 -24.71 7.40 7.68
N MET A 197 -23.53 7.34 8.30
CA MET A 197 -22.62 6.21 8.15
C MET A 197 -23.21 4.94 8.77
N VAL A 198 -23.77 5.06 9.98
CA VAL A 198 -24.41 3.95 10.70
C VAL A 198 -25.64 3.47 9.95
N GLU A 199 -26.50 4.38 9.52
CA GLU A 199 -27.70 4.07 8.73
C GLU A 199 -27.32 3.35 7.42
N GLY A 200 -26.31 3.85 6.70
CA GLY A 200 -25.79 3.21 5.49
C GLY A 200 -25.24 1.81 5.77
N LEU A 201 -24.59 1.60 6.92
CA LEU A 201 -24.08 0.30 7.33
C LEU A 201 -25.22 -0.68 7.62
N ILE A 202 -26.23 -0.27 8.39
CA ILE A 202 -27.42 -1.07 8.70
C ILE A 202 -28.16 -1.45 7.41
N ASN A 203 -28.42 -0.48 6.54
CA ASN A 203 -29.05 -0.70 5.24
C ASN A 203 -28.27 -1.71 4.39
N ARG A 204 -26.93 -1.68 4.44
CA ARG A 204 -26.08 -2.62 3.70
C ARG A 204 -26.18 -4.06 4.22
N TYR A 205 -26.31 -4.28 5.53
CA TYR A 205 -26.59 -5.62 6.07
C TYR A 205 -27.99 -6.08 5.69
N ARG A 206 -28.98 -5.19 5.82
CA ARG A 206 -30.39 -5.49 5.50
C ARG A 206 -30.57 -5.89 4.03
N MET A 207 -30.05 -5.09 3.09
CA MET A 207 -30.17 -5.37 1.65
C MET A 207 -29.46 -6.66 1.23
N ALA A 208 -28.40 -7.06 1.95
CA ALA A 208 -27.70 -8.30 1.67
C ALA A 208 -28.36 -9.54 2.30
N GLY A 209 -29.40 -9.36 3.12
CA GLY A 209 -30.04 -10.46 3.86
C GLY A 209 -29.12 -11.12 4.88
N VAL A 210 -28.06 -10.43 5.33
CA VAL A 210 -27.09 -10.95 6.30
C VAL A 210 -27.50 -10.54 7.71
N ALA A 211 -27.34 -11.45 8.67
CA ALA A 211 -27.61 -11.17 10.08
C ALA A 211 -26.77 -9.99 10.60
N PRO A 212 -27.32 -9.16 11.51
CA PRO A 212 -26.55 -8.13 12.20
C PRO A 212 -25.30 -8.68 12.89
N PRO A 213 -24.24 -7.85 13.05
CA PRO A 213 -23.05 -8.25 13.80
C PRO A 213 -23.37 -8.50 15.29
N GLU A 214 -22.62 -9.41 15.90
CA GLU A 214 -22.76 -9.78 17.31
C GLU A 214 -22.02 -8.81 18.24
N VAL A 215 -20.89 -8.27 17.78
CA VAL A 215 -20.02 -7.41 18.57
C VAL A 215 -19.50 -6.24 17.74
N LEU A 216 -19.51 -5.05 18.33
CA LEU A 216 -18.85 -3.85 17.81
C LEU A 216 -17.80 -3.35 18.81
N TYR A 217 -16.53 -3.36 18.39
CA TYR A 217 -15.41 -2.78 19.14
C TYR A 217 -15.24 -1.30 18.80
N VAL A 218 -15.11 -0.45 19.82
CA VAL A 218 -15.00 1.01 19.68
C VAL A 218 -13.89 1.57 20.57
N ASP A 219 -13.34 2.71 20.17
CA ASP A 219 -12.27 3.39 20.92
C ASP A 219 -12.76 4.00 22.25
N ARG A 220 -14.05 4.41 22.28
CA ARG A 220 -14.70 5.19 23.34
C ARG A 220 -16.20 4.86 23.42
N ASP A 221 -16.88 5.38 24.44
CA ASP A 221 -18.35 5.41 24.53
C ASP A 221 -19.04 4.03 24.43
N PHE A 222 -18.37 3.00 24.98
CA PHE A 222 -18.87 1.62 24.99
C PHE A 222 -19.85 1.32 26.15
N CYS A 223 -19.81 2.09 27.24
CA CYS A 223 -20.64 1.89 28.44
C CYS A 223 -21.88 2.80 28.45
N GLY A 224 -23.04 2.23 28.78
CA GLY A 224 -24.29 2.97 29.05
C GLY A 224 -25.10 3.36 27.80
N ASN A 225 -26.08 4.25 27.98
CA ASN A 225 -26.94 4.75 26.91
C ASN A 225 -26.27 5.86 26.10
N THR A 226 -25.18 5.50 25.41
CA THR A 226 -24.38 6.45 24.63
C THR A 226 -25.09 6.87 23.35
N LEU A 227 -24.69 8.01 22.78
CA LEU A 227 -25.17 8.44 21.46
C LEU A 227 -24.93 7.36 20.40
N LEU A 228 -23.80 6.65 20.49
CA LEU A 228 -23.46 5.56 19.58
C LEU A 228 -24.42 4.37 19.74
N ARG A 229 -24.77 3.99 20.98
CA ARG A 229 -25.78 2.94 21.21
C ARG A 229 -27.13 3.32 20.59
N ARG A 230 -27.52 4.59 20.68
CA ARG A 230 -28.74 5.13 20.05
C ARG A 230 -28.70 5.04 18.52
N MET A 231 -27.55 5.33 17.91
CA MET A 231 -27.39 5.18 16.46
C MET A 231 -27.56 3.72 15.98
N PHE A 232 -27.23 2.73 16.82
CA PHE A 232 -27.33 1.30 16.51
C PHE A 232 -28.58 0.62 17.13
N GLU A 233 -29.64 1.37 17.42
CA GLU A 233 -30.87 0.85 18.06
C GLU A 233 -31.51 -0.34 17.32
N GLU A 234 -31.44 -0.35 15.99
CA GLU A 234 -31.94 -1.46 15.17
C GLU A 234 -31.21 -2.80 15.43
N TRP A 235 -29.97 -2.74 15.91
CA TRP A 235 -29.15 -3.90 16.23
C TRP A 235 -29.16 -4.16 17.75
N ASN A 236 -30.36 -4.40 18.29
CA ASN A 236 -30.60 -4.59 19.73
C ASN A 236 -29.72 -5.68 20.38
N ASN A 237 -29.49 -6.79 19.66
CA ASN A 237 -28.71 -7.94 20.11
C ASN A 237 -27.18 -7.74 19.97
N MET A 238 -26.73 -6.68 19.30
CA MET A 238 -25.31 -6.39 19.15
C MET A 238 -24.75 -5.84 20.48
N THR A 239 -23.59 -6.34 20.90
CA THR A 239 -22.87 -5.83 22.07
C THR A 239 -21.79 -4.83 21.66
N ILE A 240 -21.68 -3.70 22.37
CA ILE A 240 -20.62 -2.71 22.15
C ILE A 240 -19.54 -2.90 23.21
N ARG A 241 -18.28 -3.02 22.79
CA ARG A 241 -17.13 -3.27 23.68
C ARG A 241 -15.98 -2.31 23.40
N LEU A 242 -15.14 -2.10 24.41
CA LEU A 242 -13.90 -1.34 24.23
C LEU A 242 -12.92 -2.11 23.35
N ASP A 243 -12.31 -1.43 22.38
CA ASP A 243 -11.24 -1.97 21.56
C ASP A 243 -10.03 -2.42 22.40
N ILE A 244 -9.44 -3.56 22.07
CA ILE A 244 -8.36 -4.17 22.85
C ILE A 244 -7.11 -3.29 22.91
N TRP A 245 -6.79 -2.53 21.86
CA TRP A 245 -5.64 -1.64 21.88
C TRP A 245 -5.87 -0.48 22.86
N HIS A 246 -7.09 0.08 22.87
CA HIS A 246 -7.49 1.09 23.84
C HIS A 246 -7.53 0.53 25.26
N PHE A 247 -8.02 -0.69 25.45
CA PHE A 247 -7.99 -1.39 26.74
C PHE A 247 -6.55 -1.54 27.25
N MET A 248 -5.65 -2.11 26.46
CA MET A 248 -4.25 -2.31 26.85
C MET A 248 -3.54 -0.99 27.15
N ARG A 249 -3.85 0.06 26.39
CA ARG A 249 -3.28 1.39 26.64
C ARG A 249 -3.76 1.99 27.96
N ARG A 250 -5.05 1.88 28.27
CA ARG A 250 -5.61 2.34 29.56
C ARG A 250 -5.08 1.51 30.72
N PHE A 251 -5.00 0.19 30.55
CA PHE A 251 -4.43 -0.74 31.52
C PHE A 251 -2.98 -0.37 31.87
N ALA A 252 -2.13 -0.19 30.86
CA ALA A 252 -0.73 0.19 31.06
C ALA A 252 -0.58 1.52 31.80
N VAL A 253 -1.42 2.51 31.48
CA VAL A 253 -1.45 3.79 32.21
C VAL A 253 -1.82 3.56 33.67
N GLY A 254 -2.87 2.79 33.95
CA GLY A 254 -3.29 2.45 35.32
C GLY A 254 -2.23 1.72 36.13
N CYS A 255 -1.39 0.87 35.49
CA CYS A 255 -0.26 0.23 36.15
C CYS A 255 0.93 1.18 36.44
N SER A 256 0.99 2.33 35.78
CA SER A 256 2.09 3.30 35.88
C SER A 256 1.79 4.51 36.77
N THR A 257 0.55 4.67 37.20
CA THR A 257 0.09 5.74 38.10
C THR A 257 -0.16 5.17 39.49
N ASP A 258 0.41 5.78 40.55
CA ASP A 258 0.23 5.45 41.98
C ASP A 258 -1.21 5.60 42.51
N SER A 259 -2.21 5.65 41.62
CA SER A 259 -3.61 5.62 41.97
C SER A 259 -4.10 4.17 42.00
N THR A 260 -4.45 3.67 43.17
CA THR A 260 -5.13 2.38 43.41
C THR A 260 -6.52 2.26 42.76
N ALA A 261 -6.96 3.25 41.97
CA ALA A 261 -8.19 3.22 41.21
C ALA A 261 -7.90 2.90 39.73
N MET A 262 -8.05 1.62 39.35
CA MET A 262 -8.25 1.21 37.96
C MET A 262 -9.54 1.87 37.43
N PRO A 263 -9.50 2.78 36.45
CA PRO A 263 -10.71 3.28 35.81
C PRO A 263 -11.14 2.25 34.77
N LEU A 264 -11.76 1.16 35.23
CA LEU A 264 -12.29 0.06 34.42
C LEU A 264 -13.81 0.17 34.15
N LEU A 265 -14.37 1.39 34.17
CA LEU A 265 -15.79 1.63 33.83
C LEU A 265 -15.90 2.63 32.68
#